data_AF-A0A7S1CT54-F1
#
_entry.id   AF-A0A7S1CT54-F1
#
_cell.length_a   1.000
_cell.length_b   1.000
_cell.length_c   1.000
_cell.angle_alpha   90.00
_cell.angle_beta   90.00
_cell.angle_gamma   90.00
#
_symmetry.space_group_name_H-M   'P 1'
#
loop_
_entity.id
_entity.type
_entity.pdbx_description
1 polymer ?
#
loop_
_entity_poly.entity_id
_entity_poly.type
_entity_poly.pdbx_seq_one_letter_code
_entity_poly.pdbx_strand_id
1 'polypeptide(L)'
;VGKVHQFLGPSWDWSGAEAQPAMLASSPRAAQPIVKSTGAPAGSTEDLRERAVLQKQYYTFLNTISQCSVRDELMSPKESSAIPDLLQGATTHIDPGVRKLCIATISNLAMHWISTLQNGTQGEVFNQTDIKEFAYKKFGCDILIFSLLVKPESGGIDIRDAASISLLTEVSNQIKTLYDTAGQEYLSILYQETTTRLGWSPDIAQQFTQQIVQLQGRQLKSYLKSLFLEYRKM
;
A
#
# COMPACT_ATOMS: atom_id res chain seq x y z
N VAL A 1 -16.78 12.04 -1.00
CA VAL A 1 -15.67 11.36 -0.29
C VAL A 1 -14.97 12.27 0.72
N GLY A 2 -14.63 13.52 0.38
CA GLY A 2 -13.85 14.42 1.27
C GLY A 2 -14.46 14.84 2.62
N LYS A 3 -15.75 14.59 2.92
CA LYS A 3 -16.35 15.00 4.20
C LYS A 3 -15.71 14.32 5.42
N VAL A 4 -15.12 13.13 5.27
CA VAL A 4 -14.45 12.44 6.39
C VAL A 4 -13.32 13.27 6.99
N HIS A 5 -12.62 14.06 6.16
CA HIS A 5 -11.54 14.93 6.59
C HIS A 5 -12.01 16.05 7.55
N GLN A 6 -13.28 16.46 7.45
CA GLN A 6 -13.87 17.44 8.38
C GLN A 6 -14.08 16.83 9.77
N PHE A 7 -14.33 15.52 9.84
CA PHE A 7 -14.58 14.81 11.10
C PHE A 7 -13.29 14.30 11.76
N LEU A 8 -12.32 13.86 10.96
CA LEU A 8 -11.01 13.39 11.45
C LEU A 8 -10.04 14.56 11.72
N GLY A 9 -10.22 15.68 11.01
CA GLY A 9 -9.36 16.86 11.10
C GLY A 9 -8.20 16.82 10.10
N PRO A 10 -7.60 17.98 9.78
CA PRO A 10 -6.54 18.10 8.77
C PRO A 10 -5.20 17.48 9.19
N SER A 11 -5.00 17.22 10.47
CA SER A 11 -3.80 16.60 11.03
C SER A 11 -3.98 15.12 11.37
N TRP A 12 -5.04 14.48 10.86
CA TRP A 12 -5.30 13.08 11.18
C TRP A 12 -4.21 12.16 10.66
N ASP A 13 -3.77 11.24 11.52
CA ASP A 13 -2.82 10.21 11.17
C ASP A 13 -3.50 9.03 10.45
N TRP A 14 -3.37 8.99 9.12
CA TRP A 14 -3.85 7.87 8.31
C TRP A 14 -3.04 6.57 8.46
N SER A 15 -1.92 6.58 9.20
CA SER A 15 -1.19 5.34 9.53
C SER A 15 -1.79 4.60 10.73
N GLY A 16 -2.72 5.22 11.47
CA GLY A 16 -3.34 4.63 12.65
C GLY A 16 -2.43 4.54 13.88
N ALA A 17 -1.19 5.04 13.79
CA ALA A 17 -0.21 5.03 14.88
C ALA A 17 -0.69 5.85 16.08
N GLU A 18 -1.31 7.01 15.84
CA GLU A 18 -1.88 7.84 16.91
C GLU A 18 -3.09 7.18 17.60
N ALA A 19 -3.87 6.38 16.87
CA ALA A 19 -5.10 5.79 17.38
C ALA A 19 -4.89 4.43 18.08
N GLN A 20 -3.80 3.71 17.79
CA GLN A 20 -3.49 2.42 18.40
C GLN A 20 -2.03 2.33 18.90
N PRO A 21 -1.63 3.18 19.86
CA PRO A 21 -0.24 3.21 20.35
C PRO A 21 0.19 1.87 21.00
N ALA A 22 -0.75 1.09 21.54
CA ALA A 22 -0.48 -0.21 22.14
C ALA A 22 0.04 -1.25 21.12
N MET A 23 -0.36 -1.18 19.84
CA MET A 23 0.14 -2.09 18.80
C MET A 23 1.59 -1.79 18.40
N LEU A 24 2.04 -0.53 18.55
CA LEU A 24 3.44 -0.16 18.40
C LEU A 24 4.29 -0.71 19.56
N ALA A 25 3.73 -0.75 20.78
CA ALA A 25 4.42 -1.23 21.97
C ALA A 25 4.66 -2.75 21.99
N SER A 26 3.90 -3.54 21.23
CA SER A 26 4.15 -4.99 21.04
C SER A 26 5.30 -5.32 20.08
N SER A 27 5.88 -4.31 19.41
CA SER A 27 7.08 -4.46 18.56
C SER A 27 8.35 -4.18 19.40
N PRO A 28 9.51 -4.87 19.21
CA PRO A 28 10.63 -4.86 20.16
C PRO A 28 11.34 -3.52 20.41
N ARG A 29 10.85 -2.39 19.88
CA ARG A 29 11.35 -1.06 20.23
C ARG A 29 10.28 0.03 20.03
N ALA A 30 9.54 0.32 21.10
CA ALA A 30 8.93 1.64 21.32
C ALA A 30 9.43 2.27 22.64
N ALA A 31 10.72 2.07 22.96
CA ALA A 31 11.41 2.88 23.96
C ALA A 31 12.13 4.04 23.25
N GLN A 32 11.36 4.93 22.63
CA GLN A 32 11.74 6.32 22.34
C GLN A 32 10.49 7.03 21.78
N PRO A 33 9.91 7.99 22.52
CA PRO A 33 8.79 8.75 22.01
C PRO A 33 9.31 9.69 20.91
N ILE A 34 8.79 9.55 19.69
CA ILE A 34 8.82 10.66 18.73
C ILE A 34 7.82 11.68 19.26
N VAL A 35 8.31 12.56 20.14
CA VAL A 35 7.57 13.75 20.57
C VAL A 35 7.55 14.70 19.38
N LYS A 36 6.54 14.58 18.51
CA LYS A 36 6.03 15.75 17.79
C LYS A 36 4.99 16.40 18.70
N SER A 37 5.44 17.37 19.49
CA SER A 37 4.56 18.26 20.22
C SER A 37 3.82 19.14 19.21
N THR A 38 2.60 18.77 18.86
CA THR A 38 1.62 19.71 18.31
C THR A 38 0.37 19.60 19.16
N GLY A 39 0.09 20.66 19.92
CA GLY A 39 -0.96 20.76 20.92
C GLY A 39 -2.38 20.71 20.33
N ALA A 40 -2.81 19.53 19.90
CA ALA A 40 -4.23 19.22 19.83
C ALA A 40 -4.69 18.77 21.22
N PRO A 41 -5.90 19.16 21.68
CA PRO A 41 -6.44 18.63 22.93
C PRO A 41 -6.53 17.11 22.75
N ALA A 42 -5.84 16.37 23.61
CA ALA A 42 -5.98 14.93 23.66
C ALA A 42 -7.47 14.63 23.88
N GLY A 43 -8.16 14.22 22.81
CA GLY A 43 -9.49 13.66 22.94
C GLY A 43 -9.44 12.53 23.96
N SER A 44 -10.57 12.25 24.59
CA SER A 44 -10.67 11.07 25.44
C SER A 44 -10.19 9.84 24.65
N THR A 45 -9.69 8.81 25.34
CA THR A 45 -9.28 7.56 24.67
C THR A 45 -10.41 6.96 23.81
N GLU A 46 -11.66 7.28 24.15
CA GLU A 46 -12.84 6.92 23.36
C GLU A 46 -12.92 7.69 22.04
N ASP A 47 -12.66 9.01 22.04
CA ASP A 47 -12.67 9.82 20.81
C ASP A 47 -11.63 9.31 19.78
N LEU A 48 -10.44 8.92 20.25
CA LEU A 48 -9.40 8.33 19.40
C LEU A 48 -9.83 6.99 18.82
N ARG A 49 -10.50 6.16 19.64
CA ARG A 49 -11.05 4.88 19.20
C ARG A 49 -12.17 5.07 18.18
N GLU A 50 -13.09 5.99 18.39
CA GLU A 50 -14.17 6.31 17.46
C GLU A 50 -13.62 6.80 16.12
N ARG A 51 -12.59 7.66 16.13
CA ARG A 51 -11.92 8.11 14.92
C ARG A 51 -11.20 6.99 14.17
N ALA A 52 -10.54 6.06 14.87
CA ALA A 52 -9.98 4.85 14.25
C ALA A 52 -11.07 3.96 13.62
N VAL A 53 -12.21 3.79 14.29
CA VAL A 53 -13.35 3.06 13.72
C VAL A 53 -13.84 3.77 12.46
N LEU A 54 -14.00 5.09 12.50
CA LEU A 54 -14.42 5.89 11.35
C LEU A 54 -13.44 5.75 10.18
N GLN A 55 -12.13 5.80 10.42
CA GLN A 55 -11.10 5.59 9.40
C GLN A 55 -11.21 4.21 8.74
N LYS A 56 -11.40 3.15 9.54
CA LYS A 56 -11.58 1.79 9.01
C LYS A 56 -12.87 1.66 8.18
N GLN A 57 -13.94 2.28 8.62
CA GLN A 57 -15.21 2.32 7.87
C GLN A 57 -15.04 3.11 6.57
N TYR A 58 -14.29 4.21 6.59
CA TYR A 58 -13.96 4.97 5.39
C TYR A 58 -13.20 4.13 4.36
N TYR A 59 -12.15 3.41 4.76
CA TYR A 59 -11.45 2.50 3.84
C TYR A 59 -12.35 1.38 3.31
N THR A 60 -13.26 0.86 4.15
CA THR A 60 -14.23 -0.16 3.72
C THR A 60 -15.18 0.40 2.66
N PHE A 61 -15.66 1.63 2.86
CA PHE A 61 -16.50 2.34 1.91
C PHE A 61 -15.78 2.61 0.58
N LEU A 62 -14.51 3.06 0.63
CA LEU A 62 -13.69 3.24 -0.57
C LEU A 62 -13.47 1.94 -1.33
N ASN A 63 -13.26 0.83 -0.61
CA ASN A 63 -13.16 -0.48 -1.22
C ASN A 63 -14.43 -0.86 -1.98
N THR A 64 -15.61 -0.59 -1.43
CA THR A 64 -16.89 -0.78 -2.12
C THR A 64 -16.98 0.11 -3.36
N ILE A 65 -16.64 1.40 -3.28
CA ILE A 65 -16.65 2.31 -4.43
C ILE A 65 -15.75 1.79 -5.55
N SER A 66 -14.56 1.29 -5.24
CA SER A 66 -13.61 0.78 -6.24
C SER A 66 -14.17 -0.35 -7.12
N GLN A 67 -15.23 -1.02 -6.65
CA GLN A 67 -15.88 -2.13 -7.35
C GLN A 67 -17.15 -1.69 -8.09
N CYS A 68 -17.62 -0.46 -7.88
CA CYS A 68 -18.80 0.08 -8.53
C CYS A 68 -18.48 0.62 -9.94
N SER A 69 -19.52 0.85 -10.73
CA SER A 69 -19.40 1.50 -12.05
C SER A 69 -19.01 2.98 -11.96
N VAL A 70 -19.36 3.65 -10.86
CA VAL A 70 -19.09 5.09 -10.61
C VAL A 70 -17.67 5.36 -10.07
N ARG A 71 -16.76 4.40 -10.21
CA ARG A 71 -15.42 4.46 -9.60
C ARG A 71 -14.56 5.56 -10.22
N ASP A 72 -14.69 5.81 -11.52
CA ASP A 72 -13.83 6.78 -12.23
C ASP A 72 -14.19 8.22 -11.84
N GLU A 73 -15.47 8.49 -11.59
CA GLU A 73 -15.97 9.79 -11.16
C GLU A 73 -15.62 10.11 -9.69
N LEU A 74 -15.51 9.07 -8.85
CA LEU A 74 -15.30 9.24 -7.41
C LEU A 74 -13.84 9.05 -6.97
N MET A 75 -13.04 8.31 -7.75
CA MET A 75 -11.69 7.86 -7.38
C MET A 75 -10.62 8.25 -8.42
N SER A 76 -10.84 9.30 -9.22
CA SER A 76 -9.79 9.88 -10.06
C SER A 76 -8.56 10.31 -9.23
N PRO A 77 -7.32 9.88 -9.56
CA PRO A 77 -6.09 10.23 -8.84
C PRO A 77 -5.73 11.69 -8.84
N LYS A 78 -6.22 12.45 -9.80
CA LYS A 78 -5.94 13.89 -9.89
C LYS A 78 -6.85 14.71 -8.97
N GLU A 79 -8.07 14.21 -8.73
CA GLU A 79 -9.13 15.01 -8.09
C GLU A 79 -9.57 14.43 -6.75
N SER A 80 -9.40 13.13 -6.53
CA SER A 80 -9.90 12.45 -5.35
C SER A 80 -8.93 12.57 -4.18
N SER A 81 -9.34 13.33 -3.16
CA SER A 81 -8.68 13.38 -1.84
C SER A 81 -8.48 12.00 -1.18
N ALA A 82 -9.22 10.97 -1.58
CA ALA A 82 -9.09 9.62 -1.01
C ALA A 82 -7.87 8.85 -1.49
N ILE A 83 -7.31 9.21 -2.65
CA ILE A 83 -6.19 8.46 -3.22
C ILE A 83 -4.93 8.61 -2.35
N PRO A 84 -4.53 9.81 -1.91
CA PRO A 84 -3.48 9.97 -0.91
C PRO A 84 -3.70 9.15 0.37
N ASP A 85 -4.92 9.17 0.93
CA ASP A 85 -5.25 8.44 2.16
C ASP A 85 -5.09 6.92 1.99
N LEU A 86 -5.51 6.39 0.83
CA LEU A 86 -5.36 4.97 0.48
C LEU A 86 -3.90 4.59 0.30
N LEU A 87 -3.11 5.42 -0.40
CA LEU A 87 -1.69 5.18 -0.61
C LEU A 87 -0.94 5.16 0.73
N GLN A 88 -1.24 6.12 1.62
CA GLN A 88 -0.67 6.16 2.96
C GLN A 88 -1.11 4.95 3.79
N GLY A 89 -2.40 4.61 3.76
CA GLY A 89 -2.95 3.44 4.45
C GLY A 89 -2.31 2.13 4.00
N ALA A 90 -2.13 1.94 2.69
CA ALA A 90 -1.50 0.74 2.13
C ALA A 90 0.00 0.64 2.47
N THR A 91 0.70 1.77 2.63
CA THR A 91 2.15 1.80 2.85
C THR A 91 2.52 1.75 4.33
N THR A 92 1.79 2.47 5.18
CA THR A 92 2.25 2.80 6.54
C THR A 92 1.33 2.34 7.66
N HIS A 93 0.09 1.92 7.36
CA HIS A 93 -0.87 1.64 8.42
C HIS A 93 -0.44 0.53 9.39
N ILE A 94 -0.51 0.74 10.70
CA ILE A 94 0.07 -0.23 11.66
C ILE A 94 -0.70 -1.56 11.72
N ASP A 95 -2.00 -1.56 11.45
CA ASP A 95 -2.83 -2.76 11.30
C ASP A 95 -2.63 -3.42 9.90
N PRO A 96 -2.08 -4.65 9.82
CA PRO A 96 -1.92 -5.38 8.56
C PRO A 96 -3.24 -5.64 7.81
N GLY A 97 -4.35 -5.77 8.53
CA GLY A 97 -5.67 -5.96 7.95
C GLY A 97 -6.18 -4.71 7.23
N VAL A 98 -5.89 -3.51 7.76
CA VAL A 98 -6.19 -2.25 7.09
C VAL A 98 -5.27 -2.02 5.90
N ARG A 99 -3.96 -2.32 6.02
CA ARG A 99 -3.05 -2.28 4.85
C ARG A 99 -3.57 -3.17 3.73
N LYS A 100 -3.96 -4.40 4.07
CA LYS A 100 -4.52 -5.38 3.13
C LYS A 100 -5.76 -4.82 2.42
N LEU A 101 -6.68 -4.20 3.16
CA LEU A 101 -7.88 -3.57 2.59
C LEU A 101 -7.50 -2.46 1.60
N CYS A 102 -6.59 -1.56 1.98
CA CYS A 102 -6.14 -0.47 1.10
C CYS A 102 -5.44 -1.00 -0.16
N ILE A 103 -4.60 -2.03 -0.03
CA ILE A 103 -3.95 -2.72 -1.16
C ILE A 103 -4.99 -3.29 -2.12
N ALA A 104 -6.00 -3.98 -1.61
CA ALA A 104 -7.07 -4.53 -2.44
C ALA A 104 -7.84 -3.43 -3.19
N THR A 105 -8.17 -2.33 -2.51
CA THR A 105 -8.84 -1.17 -3.12
C THR A 105 -7.99 -0.55 -4.23
N ILE A 106 -6.71 -0.29 -3.97
CA ILE A 106 -5.79 0.29 -4.96
C ILE A 106 -5.59 -0.66 -6.14
N SER A 107 -5.50 -1.98 -5.89
CA SER A 107 -5.37 -2.96 -6.96
C SER A 107 -6.57 -2.93 -7.91
N ASN A 108 -7.80 -2.90 -7.38
CA ASN A 108 -9.00 -2.81 -8.20
C ASN A 108 -8.98 -1.58 -9.12
N LEU A 109 -8.58 -0.42 -8.57
CA LEU A 109 -8.44 0.81 -9.34
C LEU A 109 -7.34 0.71 -10.39
N ALA A 110 -6.15 0.22 -10.00
CA ALA A 110 -5.00 0.07 -10.89
C ALA A 110 -5.31 -0.87 -12.06
N MET A 111 -5.87 -2.06 -11.80
CA MET A 111 -6.22 -3.03 -12.84
C MET A 111 -7.29 -2.47 -13.79
N HIS A 112 -8.30 -1.79 -13.24
CA HIS A 112 -9.32 -1.14 -14.06
C HIS A 112 -8.71 -0.12 -15.00
N TRP A 113 -7.87 0.79 -14.50
CA TRP A 113 -7.30 1.84 -15.32
C TRP A 113 -6.29 1.33 -16.36
N ILE A 114 -5.53 0.28 -16.04
CA ILE A 114 -4.69 -0.40 -17.04
C ILE A 114 -5.56 -1.01 -18.14
N SER A 115 -6.65 -1.71 -17.77
CA SER A 115 -7.55 -2.35 -18.73
C SER A 115 -8.28 -1.33 -19.62
N THR A 116 -8.76 -0.23 -19.05
CA THR A 116 -9.37 0.88 -19.80
C THR A 116 -8.41 1.46 -20.84
N LEU A 117 -7.14 1.66 -20.46
CA LEU A 117 -6.11 2.14 -21.39
C LEU A 117 -5.87 1.13 -22.54
N GLN A 118 -5.76 -0.16 -22.22
CA GLN A 118 -5.51 -1.22 -23.21
C GLN A 118 -6.66 -1.39 -24.21
N ASN A 119 -7.91 -1.21 -23.75
CA ASN A 119 -9.11 -1.36 -24.58
C ASN A 119 -9.39 -0.13 -25.46
N GLY A 120 -8.58 0.93 -25.38
CA GLY A 120 -8.74 2.13 -26.21
C GLY A 120 -9.98 2.97 -25.86
N THR A 121 -10.67 2.65 -24.76
CA THR A 121 -11.76 3.46 -24.20
C THR A 121 -11.14 4.67 -23.52
N GLN A 122 -10.65 5.63 -24.32
CA GLN A 122 -10.12 6.88 -23.79
C GLN A 122 -11.25 7.67 -23.14
N GLY A 123 -11.44 7.47 -21.84
CA GLY A 123 -11.87 8.57 -20.99
C GLY A 123 -10.67 9.51 -20.82
N GLU A 124 -10.88 10.81 -20.93
CA GLU A 124 -9.86 11.87 -20.74
C GLU A 124 -9.15 11.85 -19.36
N VAL A 125 -9.47 10.88 -18.51
CA VAL A 125 -9.08 10.76 -17.11
C VAL A 125 -7.61 10.29 -16.96
N PHE A 126 -7.12 9.40 -17.82
CA PHE A 126 -5.78 8.81 -17.70
C PHE A 126 -5.02 8.68 -19.02
N ASN A 127 -3.79 9.18 -19.03
CA ASN A 127 -2.83 8.86 -20.07
C ASN A 127 -1.87 7.74 -19.61
N GLN A 128 -1.06 7.20 -20.53
CA GLN A 128 -0.10 6.13 -20.23
C GLN A 128 0.90 6.51 -19.12
N THR A 129 1.30 7.77 -19.02
CA THR A 129 2.23 8.25 -17.99
C THR A 129 1.60 8.19 -16.59
N ASP A 130 0.34 8.58 -16.47
CA ASP A 130 -0.41 8.54 -15.21
C ASP A 130 -0.55 7.09 -14.71
N ILE A 131 -0.77 6.13 -15.62
CA ILE A 131 -0.81 4.70 -15.29
C ILE A 131 0.54 4.20 -14.80
N LYS A 132 1.64 4.54 -15.47
CA LYS A 132 2.99 4.14 -15.04
C LYS A 132 3.31 4.65 -13.65
N GLU A 133 2.99 5.91 -13.39
CA GLU A 133 3.24 6.53 -12.10
C GLU A 133 2.37 5.92 -10.99
N PHE A 134 1.07 5.76 -11.24
CA PHE A 134 0.15 5.24 -10.23
C PHE A 134 0.27 3.72 -10.04
N ALA A 135 0.07 2.94 -11.11
CA ALA A 135 -0.08 1.50 -11.01
C ALA A 135 1.28 0.78 -10.91
N TYR A 136 2.29 1.23 -11.64
CA TYR A 136 3.56 0.50 -11.70
C TYR A 136 4.52 0.94 -10.60
N LYS A 137 4.67 2.25 -10.41
CA LYS A 137 5.57 2.79 -9.39
C LYS A 137 4.93 2.82 -8.00
N LYS A 138 3.88 3.61 -7.79
CA LYS A 138 3.29 3.75 -6.45
C LYS A 138 2.67 2.45 -5.94
N PHE A 139 1.80 1.83 -6.73
CA PHE A 139 1.21 0.55 -6.33
C PHE A 139 2.22 -0.60 -6.44
N GLY A 140 2.74 -0.85 -7.65
CA GLY A 140 3.61 -2.01 -7.91
C GLY A 140 4.93 -2.01 -7.15
N CYS A 141 5.63 -0.87 -7.04
CA CYS A 141 6.93 -0.80 -6.38
C CYS A 141 6.82 -0.33 -4.93
N ASP A 142 6.27 0.86 -4.68
CA ASP A 142 6.28 1.45 -3.33
C ASP A 142 5.47 0.62 -2.34
N ILE A 143 4.23 0.31 -2.70
CA ILE A 143 3.31 -0.41 -1.81
C ILE A 143 3.64 -1.90 -1.74
N LEU A 144 3.69 -2.59 -2.89
CA LEU A 144 3.80 -4.05 -2.87
C LEU A 144 5.21 -4.55 -2.51
N ILE A 145 6.26 -3.76 -2.76
CA ILE A 145 7.66 -4.18 -2.53
C ILE A 145 8.30 -3.34 -1.42
N PHE A 146 8.44 -2.03 -1.61
CA PHE A 146 9.32 -1.21 -0.78
C PHE A 146 8.78 -1.03 0.65
N SER A 147 7.46 -0.94 0.82
CA SER A 147 6.82 -0.82 2.13
C SER A 147 7.08 -2.01 3.06
N LEU A 148 7.37 -3.19 2.49
CA LEU A 148 7.63 -4.43 3.24
C LEU A 148 9.11 -4.65 3.55
N LEU A 149 9.99 -3.91 2.88
CA LEU A 149 11.42 -3.86 3.13
C LEU A 149 11.79 -2.93 4.28
N VAL A 150 10.89 -2.04 4.68
CA VAL A 150 11.03 -1.22 5.89
C VAL A 150 11.07 -2.13 7.11
N LYS A 151 12.05 -1.96 7.98
CA LYS A 151 12.16 -2.83 9.14
C LYS A 151 11.10 -2.50 10.21
N PRO A 152 10.68 -3.49 11.03
CA PRO A 152 9.72 -3.25 12.10
C PRO A 152 10.14 -2.16 13.09
N GLU A 153 11.43 -2.06 13.39
CA GLU A 153 12.00 -0.98 14.23
C GLU A 153 11.85 0.43 13.64
N SER A 154 11.65 0.52 12.32
CA SER A 154 11.49 1.78 11.56
C SER A 154 10.03 2.03 11.16
N GLY A 155 9.07 1.33 11.79
CA GLY A 155 7.62 1.45 11.49
C GLY A 155 7.11 0.52 10.38
N GLY A 156 7.94 -0.43 9.93
CA GLY A 156 7.55 -1.49 9.01
C GLY A 156 6.69 -2.57 9.68
N ILE A 157 6.08 -3.44 8.87
CA ILE A 157 5.36 -4.61 9.37
C ILE A 157 6.32 -5.77 9.59
N ASP A 158 6.21 -6.51 10.70
CA ASP A 158 6.94 -7.77 10.84
C ASP A 158 6.27 -8.89 10.03
N ILE A 159 6.80 -9.19 8.85
CA ILE A 159 6.32 -10.27 7.97
C ILE A 159 6.49 -11.68 8.54
N ARG A 160 7.12 -11.83 9.72
CA ARG A 160 7.17 -13.08 10.47
C ARG A 160 5.94 -13.25 11.37
N ASP A 161 5.30 -12.15 11.76
CA ASP A 161 4.14 -12.17 12.64
C ASP A 161 2.93 -12.83 11.97
N ALA A 162 2.13 -13.54 12.75
CA ALA A 162 0.98 -14.30 12.27
C ALA A 162 -0.09 -13.40 11.64
N ALA A 163 -0.32 -12.19 12.19
CA ALA A 163 -1.29 -11.25 11.63
C ALA A 163 -0.86 -10.75 10.25
N SER A 164 0.45 -10.69 10.00
CA SER A 164 1.07 -10.16 8.78
C SER A 164 1.22 -11.18 7.66
N ILE A 165 1.05 -12.48 7.94
CA ILE A 165 1.07 -13.55 6.91
C ILE A 165 -0.04 -13.34 5.88
N SER A 166 -1.21 -12.86 6.33
CA SER A 166 -2.35 -12.59 5.45
C SER A 166 -2.06 -11.44 4.48
N LEU A 167 -1.37 -10.40 4.95
CA LEU A 167 -0.92 -9.27 4.13
C LEU A 167 0.11 -9.71 3.09
N LEU A 168 1.10 -10.51 3.47
CA LEU A 168 2.10 -11.00 2.52
C LEU A 168 1.48 -11.90 1.44
N THR A 169 0.44 -12.67 1.81
CA THR A 169 -0.34 -13.46 0.84
C THR A 169 -1.05 -12.53 -0.14
N GLU A 170 -1.71 -11.48 0.34
CA GLU A 170 -2.34 -10.47 -0.51
C GLU A 170 -1.34 -9.85 -1.48
N VAL A 171 -0.21 -9.37 -0.96
CA VAL A 171 0.86 -8.75 -1.76
C VAL A 171 1.35 -9.69 -2.85
N SER A 172 1.60 -10.96 -2.51
CA SER A 172 2.04 -11.95 -3.50
C SER A 172 1.03 -12.16 -4.63
N ASN A 173 -0.27 -12.16 -4.30
CA ASN A 173 -1.33 -12.27 -5.29
C ASN A 173 -1.39 -11.01 -6.15
N GLN A 174 -1.31 -9.83 -5.55
CA GLN A 174 -1.43 -8.57 -6.27
C GLN A 174 -0.23 -8.27 -7.17
N ILE A 175 0.99 -8.66 -6.80
CA ILE A 175 2.16 -8.62 -7.70
C ILE A 175 1.88 -9.47 -8.93
N LYS A 176 1.29 -10.65 -8.75
CA LYS A 176 0.97 -11.56 -9.85
C LYS A 176 -0.12 -10.99 -10.73
N THR A 177 -1.23 -10.52 -10.15
CA THR A 177 -2.32 -9.88 -10.89
C THR A 177 -1.84 -8.67 -11.68
N LEU A 178 -0.97 -7.83 -11.10
CA LEU A 178 -0.38 -6.69 -11.79
C LEU A 178 0.50 -7.13 -12.95
N TYR A 179 1.36 -8.14 -12.75
CA TYR A 179 2.17 -8.70 -13.83
C TYR A 179 1.32 -9.32 -14.95
N ASP A 180 0.29 -10.09 -14.62
CA ASP A 180 -0.57 -10.74 -15.61
C ASP A 180 -1.36 -9.70 -16.44
N THR A 181 -1.61 -8.52 -15.87
CA THR A 181 -2.34 -7.41 -16.52
C THR A 181 -1.43 -6.47 -17.30
N ALA A 182 -0.27 -6.08 -16.73
CA ALA A 182 0.64 -5.09 -17.28
C ALA A 182 1.81 -5.70 -18.08
N GLY A 183 2.10 -6.98 -17.88
CA GLY A 183 3.15 -7.72 -18.56
C GLY A 183 4.56 -7.18 -18.31
N GLN A 184 5.38 -7.22 -19.35
CA GLN A 184 6.81 -6.88 -19.29
C GLN A 184 7.10 -5.41 -18.98
N GLU A 185 6.15 -4.52 -19.27
CA GLU A 185 6.32 -3.08 -18.98
C GLU A 185 6.46 -2.82 -17.48
N TYR A 186 5.64 -3.48 -16.66
CA TYR A 186 5.75 -3.43 -15.21
C TYR A 186 7.10 -4.00 -14.72
N LEU A 187 7.54 -5.14 -15.25
CA LEU A 187 8.81 -5.75 -14.84
C LEU A 187 10.02 -4.87 -15.17
N SER A 188 10.00 -4.17 -16.32
CA SER A 188 11.04 -3.22 -16.70
C SER A 188 11.16 -2.07 -15.68
N ILE A 189 10.03 -1.51 -15.28
CA ILE A 189 9.98 -0.46 -14.25
C ILE A 189 10.44 -1.00 -12.90
N LEU A 190 9.97 -2.19 -12.52
CA LEU A 190 10.37 -2.81 -11.26
C LEU A 190 11.88 -3.08 -11.20
N TYR A 191 12.48 -3.56 -12.29
CA TYR A 191 13.93 -3.72 -12.41
C TYR A 191 14.66 -2.38 -12.25
N GLN A 192 14.19 -1.33 -12.92
CA GLN A 192 14.78 0.00 -12.81
C GLN A 192 14.66 0.56 -11.38
N GLU A 193 13.48 0.48 -10.75
CA GLU A 193 13.24 1.02 -9.42
C GLU A 193 14.03 0.25 -8.35
N THR A 194 14.13 -1.08 -8.46
CA THR A 194 14.92 -1.90 -7.52
C THR A 194 16.42 -1.65 -7.64
N THR A 195 16.95 -1.50 -8.86
CA THR A 195 18.38 -1.15 -9.05
C THR A 195 18.69 0.27 -8.59
N THR A 196 17.85 1.25 -8.92
CA THR A 196 18.12 2.66 -8.64
C THR A 196 17.83 3.07 -7.20
N ARG A 197 16.67 2.67 -6.63
CA ARG A 197 16.24 3.11 -5.30
C ARG A 197 16.65 2.17 -4.19
N LEU A 198 16.64 0.86 -4.43
CA LEU A 198 17.12 -0.11 -3.44
C LEU A 198 18.63 -0.36 -3.58
N GLY A 199 19.26 0.06 -4.67
CA GLY A 199 20.67 -0.23 -4.92
C GLY A 199 20.96 -1.72 -5.02
N TRP A 200 20.00 -2.52 -5.50
CA TRP A 200 20.21 -3.93 -5.78
C TRP A 200 21.15 -4.08 -6.99
N SER A 201 21.99 -5.12 -6.97
CA SER A 201 22.79 -5.43 -8.14
C SER A 201 21.88 -5.84 -9.31
N PRO A 202 22.33 -5.66 -10.57
CA PRO A 202 21.60 -6.14 -11.75
C PRO A 202 21.16 -7.60 -11.63
N ASP A 203 22.02 -8.48 -11.11
CA ASP A 203 21.73 -9.91 -10.96
C ASP A 203 20.56 -10.16 -9.99
N ILE A 204 20.53 -9.48 -8.84
CA ILE A 204 19.45 -9.61 -7.85
C ILE A 204 18.14 -9.08 -8.43
N ALA A 205 18.17 -7.91 -9.07
CA ALA A 205 16.98 -7.32 -9.67
C ALA A 205 16.44 -8.17 -10.83
N GLN A 206 17.32 -8.76 -11.63
CA GLN A 206 16.95 -9.68 -12.71
C GLN A 206 16.38 -10.98 -12.17
N GLN A 207 17.01 -11.58 -11.16
CA GLN A 207 16.48 -12.77 -10.50
C GLN A 207 15.10 -12.48 -9.91
N PHE A 208 14.92 -11.32 -9.28
CA PHE A 208 13.66 -10.92 -8.70
C PHE A 208 12.52 -10.85 -9.72
N THR A 209 12.74 -10.17 -10.85
CA THR A 209 11.72 -10.09 -11.90
C THR A 209 11.45 -11.46 -12.54
N GLN A 210 12.47 -12.31 -12.71
CA GLN A 210 12.29 -13.68 -13.20
C GLN A 210 11.44 -14.55 -12.25
N GLN A 211 11.66 -14.46 -10.94
CA GLN A 211 10.87 -15.22 -9.97
C GLN A 211 9.40 -14.79 -9.93
N ILE A 212 9.09 -13.51 -10.20
CA ILE A 212 7.70 -13.04 -10.38
C ILE A 212 7.02 -13.71 -11.58
N VAL A 213 7.76 -13.93 -12.66
CA VAL A 213 7.25 -14.62 -13.86
C VAL A 213 6.99 -16.10 -13.55
N GLN A 214 7.95 -16.79 -12.92
CA GLN A 214 7.97 -18.24 -12.78
C GLN A 214 7.11 -18.77 -11.62
N LEU A 215 7.11 -18.09 -10.48
CA LEU A 215 6.46 -18.59 -9.27
C LEU A 215 4.98 -18.22 -9.22
N GLN A 216 4.20 -19.04 -8.50
CA GLN A 216 2.77 -18.84 -8.31
C GLN A 216 2.34 -19.01 -6.85
N GLY A 217 1.33 -18.25 -6.44
CA GLY A 217 0.65 -18.34 -5.15
C GLY A 217 1.61 -18.52 -3.97
N ARG A 218 1.58 -19.71 -3.34
CA ARG A 218 2.38 -20.01 -2.15
C ARG A 218 3.89 -19.93 -2.41
N GLN A 219 4.37 -20.30 -3.60
CA GLN A 219 5.81 -20.28 -3.91
C GLN A 219 6.33 -18.84 -3.98
N LEU A 220 5.61 -17.98 -4.69
CA LEU A 220 5.95 -16.56 -4.78
C LEU A 220 5.94 -15.91 -3.40
N LYS A 221 4.91 -16.20 -2.59
CA LYS A 221 4.86 -15.73 -1.20
C LYS A 221 6.09 -16.13 -0.38
N SER A 222 6.49 -17.40 -0.46
CA SER A 222 7.66 -17.91 0.27
C SER A 222 8.95 -17.23 -0.21
N TYR A 223 9.10 -17.06 -1.51
CA TYR A 223 10.23 -16.34 -2.10
C TYR A 223 10.29 -14.88 -1.63
N LEU A 224 9.17 -14.15 -1.70
CA LEU A 224 9.08 -12.76 -1.23
C LEU A 224 9.41 -12.66 0.26
N LYS A 225 8.94 -13.61 1.08
CA LYS A 225 9.27 -13.64 2.51
C LYS A 225 10.78 -13.73 2.72
N SER A 226 11.45 -14.67 2.05
CA SER A 226 12.90 -14.85 2.17
C SER A 226 13.66 -13.63 1.68
N LEU A 227 13.30 -13.12 0.50
CA LEU A 227 13.92 -11.95 -0.10
C LEU A 227 13.78 -10.71 0.80
N PHE A 228 12.59 -10.44 1.32
CA PHE A 228 12.37 -9.27 2.16
C PHE A 228 13.08 -9.38 3.52
N LEU A 229 13.25 -10.59 4.05
CA LEU A 229 14.05 -10.80 5.27
C LEU A 229 15.54 -10.59 5.00
N GLU A 230 16.04 -10.98 3.83
CA GLU A 230 17.44 -10.81 3.43
C GLU A 230 17.79 -9.35 3.12
N TYR A 231 16.92 -8.67 2.36
CA TYR A 231 17.18 -7.32 1.82
C TYR A 231 16.52 -6.19 2.61
N ARG A 232 16.03 -6.45 3.82
CA ARG A 232 15.47 -5.44 4.72
C ARG A 232 16.50 -4.35 5.02
N LYS A 233 16.39 -3.21 4.34
CA LYS A 233 17.24 -2.04 4.56
C LYS A 233 16.53 -1.07 5.51
N MET A 234 17.23 -0.78 6.62
CA MET A 234 16.94 0.17 7.73
C MET A 234 15.61 0.07 8.46
#